data_AF-X0TQ41-F1
#
_entry.id   AF-X0TQ41-F1
#
_cell.length_a   1.000
_cell.length_b   1.000
_cell.length_c   1.000
_cell.angle_alpha   90.00
_cell.angle_beta   90.00
_cell.angle_gamma   90.00
#
_symmetry.space_group_name_H-M   'P 1'
#
loop_
_entity.id
_entity.type
_entity.pdbx_description
1 polymer ?
#
loop_
_entity_poly.entity_id
_entity_poly.type
_entity_poly.pdbx_seq_one_letter_code
_entity_poly.pdbx_strand_id
1 'polypeptide(L)' 'MILDRFRMDGKVAIVTGAGRGIGRGSALAFAEMGAH' A
#
# COMPACT_ATOMS: atom_id res chain seq x y z
N MET A 1 -10.80 15.45 5.68
CA MET A 1 -9.55 15.70 6.44
C MET A 1 -8.35 15.47 5.52
N ILE A 2 -7.15 15.96 5.86
CA ILE A 2 -5.96 15.79 4.99
C ILE A 2 -5.57 14.32 4.79
N LEU A 3 -5.82 13.47 5.79
CA LEU A 3 -5.52 12.04 5.77
C LEU A 3 -6.34 11.25 4.74
N ASP A 4 -7.57 11.68 4.45
CA ASP A 4 -8.44 11.01 3.48
C ASP A 4 -7.85 11.02 2.06
N ARG A 5 -7.01 12.02 1.75
CA ARG A 5 -6.34 12.13 0.45
C ARG A 5 -5.26 11.08 0.22
N PHE A 6 -4.82 10.40 1.26
CA PHE A 6 -3.79 9.37 1.20
C PHE A 6 -4.38 7.95 1.19
N ARG A 7 -5.71 7.81 1.27
CA ARG A 7 -6.37 6.53 1.07
C ARG A 7 -6.17 6.04 -0.35
N MET A 8 -6.00 4.73 -0.49
CA MET A 8 -5.74 4.03 -1.75
C MET A 8 -6.92 3.12 -2.14
N ASP A 9 -8.10 3.33 -1.54
CA ASP A 9 -9.31 2.55 -1.85
C ASP A 9 -9.57 2.50 -3.35
N GLY A 10 -9.78 1.29 -3.87
CA GLY A 10 -10.07 1.05 -5.29
C GLY A 10 -8.87 1.27 -6.22
N LYS A 11 -7.66 1.47 -5.68
CA LYS A 11 -6.41 1.47 -6.45
C LYS A 11 -5.76 0.10 -6.39
N VAL A 12 -4.99 -0.22 -7.43
CA VAL A 12 -4.17 -1.44 -7.48
C VAL A 12 -2.71 -1.04 -7.32
N ALA A 13 -2.00 -1.69 -6.39
CA ALA A 13 -0.59 -1.40 -6.12
C ALA A 13 0.31 -2.57 -6.53
N ILE A 14 1.21 -2.33 -7.49
CA ILE A 14 2.23 -3.31 -7.87
C ILE A 14 3.51 -3.04 -7.09
N VAL A 15 3.87 -3.97 -6.20
CA VAL A 15 5.11 -3.90 -5.41
C VAL A 15 6.06 -5.02 -5.81
N THR A 16 7.22 -4.66 -6.34
CA THR A 16 8.29 -5.62 -6.65
C THR A 16 9.19 -5.85 -5.43
N GLY A 17 9.82 -7.03 -5.34
CA GLY A 17 10.70 -7.35 -4.22
C GLY A 17 9.98 -7.48 -2.86
N ALA A 18 8.68 -7.80 -2.84
CA ALA A 18 7.86 -7.85 -1.63
C ALA A 18 8.08 -9.06 -0.71
N GLY A 19 9.09 -9.89 -0.98
CA GLY A 19 9.32 -11.12 -0.22
C GLY A 19 9.82 -10.92 1.22
N ARG A 20 10.48 -9.79 1.52
CA ARG A 20 10.99 -9.45 2.86
C ARG A 20 11.35 -7.95 2.97
N GLY A 21 11.71 -7.53 4.18
CA GLY A 21 12.25 -6.18 4.43
C GLY A 21 11.30 -5.07 3.99
N ILE A 22 11.86 -4.01 3.40
CA ILE A 22 11.13 -2.80 3.00
C ILE A 22 10.05 -3.14 1.98
N GLY A 23 10.34 -3.97 0.97
CA GLY A 23 9.35 -4.34 -0.04
C GLY A 23 8.11 -5.01 0.56
N ARG A 24 8.29 -5.90 1.55
CA ARG A 24 7.16 -6.51 2.28
C ARG A 24 6.40 -5.45 3.08
N GLY A 25 7.11 -4.57 3.79
CA GLY A 25 6.49 -3.49 4.56
C GLY A 25 5.67 -2.55 3.69
N SER A 26 6.18 -2.17 2.52
CA SER A 26 5.47 -1.32 1.56
C SER A 26 4.20 -1.98 1.03
N ALA A 27 4.24 -3.27 0.68
CA ALA A 27 3.05 -4.00 0.22
C ALA A 27 1.94 -4.02 1.28
N LEU A 28 2.31 -4.28 2.55
CA LEU A 28 1.35 -4.26 3.65
C LEU A 28 0.78 -2.86 3.90
N ALA A 29 1.62 -1.83 3.90
CA ALA A 29 1.16 -0.45 4.09
C ALA A 29 0.19 0.00 3.00
N PHE A 30 0.43 -0.36 1.72
CA PHE A 30 -0.51 -0.07 0.65
C PHE A 30 -1.86 -0.80 0.85
N ALA A 31 -1.82 -2.06 1.28
CA ALA A 31 -3.03 -2.83 1.59
C ALA A 31 -3.81 -2.23 2.77
N GLU A 32 -3.12 -1.80 3.83
CA GLU A 32 -3.73 -1.10 4.99
C GLU A 32 -4.44 0.20 4.58
N MET A 33 -3.91 0.89 3.55
CA MET A 33 -4.52 2.09 2.98
C MET A 33 -5.64 1.79 1.97
N GLY A 34 -5.97 0.53 1.71
CA GLY A 34 -7.10 0.10 0.87
C GLY A 34 -6.75 -0.26 -0.58
N ALA A 35 -5.47 -0.35 -0.92
CA ALA A 35 -5.06 -0.84 -2.23
C ALA A 35 -5.25 -2.36 -2.35
N HIS A 36 -5.59 -2.83 -3.55
CA HIS A 36 -5.69 -4.24 -3.92
C HIS A 36 -4.45 -4.73 -4.68
#